data_AF-A0A5N6Q9E3-F1
#
_entry.id   AF-A0A5N6Q9E3-F1
#
_cell.length_a   1.000
_cell.length_b   1.000
_cell.length_c   1.000
_cell.angle_alpha   90.00
_cell.angle_beta   90.00
_cell.angle_gamma   90.00
#
_symmetry.space_group_name_H-M   'P 1'
#
loop_
_entity.id
_entity.type
_entity.pdbx_description
1 polymer ?
#
loop_
_entity_poly.entity_id
_entity_poly.type
_entity_poly.pdbx_seq_one_letter_code
_entity_poly.pdbx_strand_id
1 'polypeptide(L)'
;MESPSSWRTIGGGIEENILAILDASEARDSQDAIDDRIAFLDAVRAASIVPESERPPTYKMCEAVFQILRVGKSLELIMASFQLLNELDKRYPRVYSSNSDKSKSSSNAPPELVVVKEAWSPFFPGSGTCSSEREVAGKNSGGPLDSSSFQLLIQDLAEANRKANFQTLDTKSLGSMLLFQYLVNVLEGDILPRNSVHEETMNWTLLRESLLNMLLGSRKLNYKGLVRDCLAIMCGLSQIQSAFSNNKIYPENSVAKPPDNCDTAVAIALPEIGKKTCIAMQKLLILIMELDIVKKKAEMQGYTTRADGVRLLFLIY
;
A
#
# COMPACT_ATOMS: atom_id res chain seq x y z
N MET A 1 -12.49 25.40 -35.56
CA MET A 1 -12.69 23.94 -35.52
C MET A 1 -11.30 23.33 -35.63
N GLU A 2 -10.59 23.26 -34.51
CA GLU A 2 -9.23 22.72 -34.42
C GLU A 2 -9.29 21.33 -33.81
N SER A 3 -8.56 20.39 -34.40
CA SER A 3 -8.65 18.96 -34.16
C SER A 3 -8.10 18.54 -32.78
N PRO A 4 -8.69 17.55 -32.08
CA PRO A 4 -8.24 17.10 -30.74
C PRO A 4 -7.00 16.18 -30.75
N SER A 5 -6.23 16.12 -31.83
CA SER A 5 -5.24 15.05 -32.08
C SER A 5 -3.83 15.30 -31.50
N SER A 6 -3.54 16.48 -30.96
CA SER A 6 -2.19 16.85 -30.49
C SER A 6 -1.83 16.30 -29.09
N TRP A 7 -2.82 16.16 -28.19
CA TRP A 7 -2.57 15.84 -26.79
C TRP A 7 -2.17 14.38 -26.53
N ARG A 8 -2.63 13.44 -27.37
CA ARG A 8 -2.31 12.01 -27.23
C ARG A 8 -0.85 11.69 -27.61
N THR A 9 -0.27 12.44 -28.54
CA THR A 9 1.11 12.20 -29.02
C THR A 9 2.16 12.72 -28.05
N ILE A 10 1.89 13.85 -27.37
CA ILE A 10 2.83 14.45 -26.40
C ILE A 10 2.85 13.68 -25.08
N GLY A 11 1.71 13.13 -24.65
CA GLY A 11 1.63 12.27 -23.46
C GLY A 11 2.38 10.95 -23.61
N GLY A 12 2.25 10.30 -24.78
CA GLY A 12 2.95 9.06 -25.09
C GLY A 12 4.48 9.22 -25.12
N GLY A 13 4.98 10.32 -25.71
CA GLY A 13 6.43 10.56 -25.77
C GLY A 13 7.08 10.78 -24.41
N ILE A 14 6.41 11.45 -23.46
CA ILE A 14 6.95 11.61 -22.09
C ILE A 14 6.95 10.27 -21.36
N GLU A 15 5.87 9.49 -21.49
CA GLU A 15 5.81 8.16 -20.91
C GLU A 15 6.93 7.26 -21.42
N GLU A 16 7.10 7.17 -22.74
CA GLU A 16 8.15 6.38 -23.38
C GLU A 16 9.54 6.83 -22.93
N ASN A 17 9.79 8.15 -22.87
CA ASN A 17 11.08 8.69 -22.44
C ASN A 17 11.40 8.36 -20.97
N ILE A 18 10.40 8.47 -20.07
CA ILE A 18 10.60 8.16 -18.65
C ILE A 18 10.81 6.65 -18.46
N LEU A 19 10.01 5.81 -19.12
CA LEU A 19 10.15 4.35 -19.02
C LEU A 19 11.46 3.85 -19.65
N ALA A 20 11.96 4.51 -20.69
CA ALA A 20 13.24 4.16 -21.34
C ALA A 20 14.44 4.26 -20.39
N ILE A 21 14.35 5.07 -19.31
CA ILE A 21 15.38 5.12 -18.26
C ILE A 21 15.56 3.74 -17.61
N LEU A 22 14.48 2.99 -17.43
CA LEU A 22 14.53 1.63 -16.88
C LEU A 22 15.02 0.60 -17.89
N ASP A 23 14.69 0.76 -19.19
CA ASP A 23 15.13 -0.17 -20.25
C ASP A 23 16.64 -0.06 -20.54
N ALA A 24 17.24 1.09 -20.24
CA ALA A 24 18.70 1.28 -20.29
C ALA A 24 19.44 0.56 -19.15
N SER A 25 18.73 0.21 -18.08
CA SER A 25 19.29 -0.43 -16.90
C SER A 25 19.52 -1.92 -17.14
N GLU A 26 20.78 -2.37 -17.10
CA GLU A 26 21.05 -3.81 -17.12
C GLU A 26 20.38 -4.50 -15.93
N ALA A 27 19.89 -5.74 -16.10
CA ALA A 27 19.19 -6.51 -15.06
C ALA A 27 20.04 -6.87 -13.81
N ARG A 28 21.24 -6.31 -13.68
CA ARG A 28 22.19 -6.55 -12.58
C ARG A 28 22.03 -5.45 -11.53
N ASP A 29 22.29 -5.77 -10.27
CA ASP A 29 22.34 -4.78 -9.18
C ASP A 29 23.69 -4.03 -9.22
N SER A 30 24.02 -3.40 -10.36
CA SER A 30 25.16 -2.48 -10.46
C SER A 30 24.79 -1.12 -9.87
N GLN A 31 25.80 -0.32 -9.49
CA GLN A 31 25.55 1.06 -9.03
C GLN A 31 24.84 1.86 -10.12
N ASP A 32 25.26 1.70 -11.39
CA ASP A 32 24.62 2.35 -12.53
C ASP A 32 23.12 2.01 -12.62
N ALA A 33 22.75 0.74 -12.39
CA ALA A 33 21.34 0.33 -12.40
C ALA A 33 20.53 0.91 -11.22
N ILE A 34 21.17 1.17 -10.09
CA ILE A 34 20.54 1.86 -8.95
C ILE A 34 20.32 3.33 -9.32
N ASP A 35 21.34 3.99 -9.86
CA ASP A 35 21.30 5.40 -10.25
C ASP A 35 20.24 5.64 -11.35
N ASP A 36 20.13 4.75 -12.33
CA ASP A 36 19.07 4.80 -13.35
C ASP A 36 17.67 4.70 -12.74
N ARG A 37 17.47 3.79 -11.79
CA ARG A 37 16.18 3.66 -11.10
C ARG A 37 15.86 4.88 -10.24
N ILE A 38 16.86 5.51 -9.61
CA ILE A 38 16.67 6.78 -8.91
C ILE A 38 16.29 7.89 -9.89
N ALA A 39 17.01 8.01 -11.01
CA ALA A 39 16.69 8.98 -12.06
C ALA A 39 15.28 8.78 -12.63
N PHE A 40 14.83 7.53 -12.78
CA PHE A 40 13.46 7.21 -13.13
C PHE A 40 12.45 7.72 -12.09
N LEU A 41 12.67 7.44 -10.80
CA LEU A 41 11.79 7.92 -9.73
C LEU A 41 11.69 9.45 -9.70
N ASP A 42 12.82 10.13 -9.87
CA ASP A 42 12.86 11.59 -9.92
C ASP A 42 12.19 12.16 -11.18
N ALA A 43 12.31 11.49 -12.32
CA ALA A 43 11.61 11.87 -13.54
C ALA A 43 10.08 11.73 -13.38
N VAL A 44 9.59 10.65 -12.77
CA VAL A 44 8.16 10.48 -12.45
C VAL A 44 7.71 11.57 -11.47
N ARG A 45 8.50 11.86 -10.43
CA ARG A 45 8.18 12.93 -9.47
C ARG A 45 8.12 14.30 -10.16
N ALA A 46 9.08 14.62 -11.04
CA ALA A 46 9.09 15.86 -11.81
C ALA A 46 7.88 15.97 -12.74
N ALA A 47 7.53 14.87 -13.41
CA ALA A 47 6.42 14.83 -14.35
C ALA A 47 5.04 14.83 -13.70
N SER A 48 4.89 14.44 -12.43
CA SER A 48 3.56 14.29 -11.82
C SER A 48 3.35 15.01 -10.48
N ILE A 49 4.41 15.38 -9.76
CA ILE A 49 4.31 16.01 -8.43
C ILE A 49 4.76 17.46 -8.41
N VAL A 50 5.67 17.88 -9.30
CA VAL A 50 6.10 19.29 -9.37
C VAL A 50 4.94 20.17 -9.85
N PRO A 51 4.71 21.37 -9.25
CA PRO A 51 3.52 22.20 -9.52
C PRO A 51 3.35 22.63 -10.98
N GLU A 52 4.45 22.74 -11.73
CA GLU A 52 4.44 23.12 -13.15
C GLU A 52 3.94 21.99 -14.07
N SER A 53 3.85 20.76 -13.56
CA SER A 53 3.26 19.64 -14.27
C SER A 53 1.90 19.27 -13.69
N GLU A 54 0.88 19.23 -14.56
CA GLU A 54 -0.49 18.84 -14.20
C GLU A 54 -0.80 17.37 -14.52
N ARG A 55 0.16 16.60 -15.02
CA ARG A 55 -0.13 15.31 -15.63
C ARG A 55 -0.09 14.17 -14.61
N PRO A 56 -1.20 13.43 -14.43
CA PRO A 56 -1.17 12.22 -13.60
C PRO A 56 -0.18 11.21 -14.19
N PRO A 57 0.48 10.41 -13.35
CA PRO A 57 1.36 9.35 -13.82
C PRO A 57 0.55 8.33 -14.61
N THR A 58 1.16 7.70 -15.61
CA THR A 58 0.51 6.59 -16.31
C THR A 58 0.49 5.34 -15.44
N TYR A 59 -0.39 4.39 -15.75
CA TYR A 59 -0.46 3.13 -15.01
C TYR A 59 0.88 2.37 -15.04
N LYS A 60 1.63 2.44 -16.16
CA LYS A 60 2.94 1.80 -16.30
C LYS A 60 3.98 2.44 -15.39
N MET A 61 3.97 3.77 -15.28
CA MET A 61 4.85 4.48 -14.34
C MET A 61 4.57 4.05 -12.90
N CYS A 62 3.30 4.09 -12.47
CA CYS A 62 2.92 3.66 -11.12
C CYS A 62 3.29 2.20 -10.85
N GLU A 63 3.05 1.31 -11.82
CA GLU A 63 3.42 -0.10 -11.72
C GLU A 63 4.94 -0.28 -11.57
N ALA A 64 5.75 0.43 -12.36
CA ALA A 64 7.20 0.38 -12.26
C ALA A 64 7.72 0.92 -10.92
N VAL A 65 7.20 2.05 -10.43
CA VAL A 65 7.53 2.56 -9.10
C VAL A 65 7.18 1.53 -8.01
N PHE A 66 5.99 0.91 -8.11
CA PHE A 66 5.56 -0.14 -7.19
C PHE A 66 6.45 -1.38 -7.24
N GLN A 67 6.97 -1.74 -8.42
CA GLN A 67 7.94 -2.82 -8.51
C GLN A 67 9.27 -2.50 -7.84
N ILE A 68 9.77 -1.27 -8.00
CA ILE A 68 10.98 -0.84 -7.29
C ILE A 68 10.78 -0.97 -5.78
N LEU A 69 9.61 -0.59 -5.24
CA LEU A 69 9.30 -0.79 -3.82
C LEU A 69 9.25 -2.28 -3.44
N ARG A 70 8.63 -3.11 -4.28
CA ARG A 70 8.33 -4.51 -3.96
C ARG A 70 9.55 -5.43 -4.05
N VAL A 71 10.41 -5.24 -5.05
CA VAL A 71 11.55 -6.12 -5.34
C VAL A 71 12.91 -5.43 -5.22
N GLY A 72 12.94 -4.14 -4.89
CA GLY A 72 14.17 -3.39 -4.66
C GLY A 72 15.04 -4.00 -3.58
N LYS A 73 16.36 -3.90 -3.76
CA LYS A 73 17.37 -4.41 -2.82
C LYS A 73 18.15 -3.31 -2.10
N SER A 74 18.14 -2.10 -2.64
CA SER A 74 18.74 -0.92 -2.01
C SER A 74 17.71 -0.25 -1.10
N LEU A 75 18.12 0.10 0.11
CA LEU A 75 17.28 0.84 1.05
C LEU A 75 16.85 2.19 0.47
N GLU A 76 17.74 2.85 -0.26
CA GLU A 76 17.48 4.13 -0.91
C GLU A 76 16.34 4.03 -1.93
N LEU A 77 16.40 3.02 -2.82
CA LEU A 77 15.35 2.77 -3.82
C LEU A 77 14.00 2.45 -3.16
N ILE A 78 14.02 1.61 -2.12
CA ILE A 78 12.81 1.24 -1.37
C ILE A 78 12.19 2.48 -0.72
N MET A 79 13.00 3.32 -0.07
CA MET A 79 12.49 4.53 0.58
C MET A 79 11.98 5.55 -0.42
N ALA A 80 12.71 5.80 -1.51
CA ALA A 80 12.33 6.77 -2.53
C ALA A 80 11.04 6.35 -3.26
N SER A 81 10.90 5.08 -3.61
CA SER A 81 9.68 4.54 -4.22
C SER A 81 8.48 4.57 -3.26
N PHE A 82 8.68 4.21 -1.99
CA PHE A 82 7.64 4.34 -0.96
C PHE A 82 7.14 5.79 -0.83
N GLN A 83 8.05 6.76 -0.75
CA GLN A 83 7.70 8.18 -0.64
C GLN A 83 6.91 8.65 -1.87
N LEU A 84 7.43 8.34 -3.07
CA LEU A 84 6.79 8.75 -4.32
C LEU A 84 5.37 8.18 -4.47
N LEU A 85 5.15 6.90 -4.15
CA LEU A 85 3.81 6.30 -4.23
C LEU A 85 2.80 6.99 -3.29
N ASN A 86 3.22 7.33 -2.08
CA ASN A 86 2.36 8.07 -1.15
C ASN A 86 2.08 9.50 -1.63
N GLU A 87 3.05 10.17 -2.25
CA GLU A 87 2.87 11.48 -2.87
C GLU A 87 1.87 11.43 -4.04
N LEU A 88 2.00 10.42 -4.91
CA LEU A 88 1.10 10.21 -6.05
C LEU A 88 -0.32 9.91 -5.58
N ASP A 89 -0.51 9.02 -4.61
CA ASP A 89 -1.83 8.69 -4.08
C ASP A 89 -2.49 9.88 -3.36
N LYS A 90 -1.69 10.76 -2.75
CA LYS A 90 -2.20 11.99 -2.13
C LYS A 90 -2.63 13.02 -3.18
N ARG A 91 -1.86 13.18 -4.26
CA ARG A 91 -2.15 14.15 -5.33
C ARG A 91 -3.25 13.68 -6.27
N TYR A 92 -3.34 12.37 -6.50
CA TYR A 92 -4.27 11.74 -7.44
C TYR A 92 -5.06 10.62 -6.73
N PRO A 93 -5.97 10.96 -5.80
CA PRO A 93 -6.75 9.97 -5.08
C PRO A 93 -7.67 9.19 -6.03
N ARG A 94 -7.70 7.85 -5.87
CA ARG A 94 -8.57 6.94 -6.63
C ARG A 94 -10.06 7.18 -6.35
N VAL A 95 -10.37 7.51 -5.10
CA VAL A 95 -11.74 7.72 -4.62
C VAL A 95 -11.78 8.97 -3.76
N TYR A 96 -12.75 9.83 -4.01
CA TYR A 96 -12.97 11.05 -3.23
C TYR A 96 -14.45 11.46 -3.26
N SER A 97 -14.83 12.37 -2.37
CA SER A 97 -16.17 12.98 -2.35
C SER A 97 -16.11 14.33 -3.04
N SER A 98 -17.02 14.61 -3.99
CA SER A 98 -17.00 15.84 -4.79
C SER A 98 -17.46 17.10 -4.04
N ASN A 99 -17.98 16.98 -2.81
CA ASN A 99 -18.63 18.07 -2.07
C ASN A 99 -17.83 18.61 -0.86
N SER A 100 -16.49 18.49 -0.83
CA SER A 100 -15.71 19.00 0.31
C SER A 100 -15.54 20.52 0.36
N ASP A 101 -15.85 21.25 -0.72
CA ASP A 101 -15.76 22.72 -0.74
C ASP A 101 -16.99 23.36 -0.07
N LYS A 102 -16.99 23.32 1.27
CA LYS A 102 -17.96 24.04 2.12
C LYS A 102 -17.86 25.58 2.00
N SER A 103 -16.96 26.12 1.18
CA SER A 103 -16.94 27.54 0.85
C SER A 103 -17.57 27.78 -0.52
N LYS A 104 -18.84 28.22 -0.51
CA LYS A 104 -19.58 28.90 -1.60
C LYS A 104 -20.59 28.11 -2.45
N SER A 105 -21.19 27.02 -1.98
CA SER A 105 -22.38 26.49 -2.68
C SER A 105 -23.48 26.07 -1.72
N SER A 106 -24.65 26.71 -1.85
CA SER A 106 -25.89 26.37 -1.14
C SER A 106 -26.60 25.17 -1.77
N SER A 107 -25.84 24.15 -2.17
CA SER A 107 -26.39 22.95 -2.77
C SER A 107 -26.68 21.94 -1.66
N ASN A 108 -27.96 21.67 -1.40
CA ASN A 108 -28.44 20.54 -0.58
C ASN A 108 -28.26 19.19 -1.30
N ALA A 109 -27.37 19.09 -2.29
CA ALA A 109 -27.14 17.85 -3.00
C ALA A 109 -26.32 16.89 -2.11
N PRO A 110 -26.72 15.61 -2.02
CA PRO A 110 -25.94 14.61 -1.28
C PRO A 110 -24.53 14.51 -1.87
N PRO A 111 -23.50 14.21 -1.05
CA PRO A 111 -22.14 14.02 -1.52
C PRO A 111 -22.10 12.89 -2.54
N GLU A 112 -21.53 13.19 -3.71
CA GLU A 112 -21.31 12.21 -4.75
C GLU A 112 -19.92 11.61 -4.59
N LEU A 113 -19.86 10.28 -4.51
CA LEU A 113 -18.61 9.54 -4.52
C LEU A 113 -18.07 9.48 -5.94
N VAL A 114 -16.88 10.03 -6.16
CA VAL A 114 -16.15 9.90 -7.42
C VAL A 114 -15.16 8.76 -7.31
N VAL A 115 -15.25 7.79 -8.23
CA VAL A 115 -14.30 6.68 -8.38
C VAL A 115 -13.63 6.81 -9.75
N VAL A 116 -12.31 7.07 -9.75
CA VAL A 116 -11.53 7.22 -10.97
C VAL A 116 -11.26 5.84 -11.58
N LYS A 117 -12.06 5.44 -12.56
CA LYS A 117 -12.02 4.10 -13.16
C LYS A 117 -10.67 3.72 -13.78
N GLU A 118 -9.95 4.70 -14.30
CA GLU A 118 -8.66 4.50 -14.99
C GLU A 118 -7.46 4.61 -14.04
N ALA A 119 -7.68 4.90 -12.76
CA ALA A 119 -6.59 5.04 -11.80
C ALA A 119 -5.94 3.69 -11.50
N TRP A 120 -4.61 3.68 -11.47
CA TRP A 120 -3.84 2.50 -11.12
C TRP A 120 -4.05 2.11 -9.64
N SER A 121 -4.02 0.80 -9.38
CA SER A 121 -4.17 0.22 -8.04
C SER A 121 -3.08 -0.83 -7.79
N PRO A 122 -2.48 -0.88 -6.58
CA PRO A 122 -1.54 -1.94 -6.21
C PRO A 122 -2.26 -3.26 -5.92
N PHE A 123 -3.59 -3.30 -5.93
CA PHE A 123 -4.39 -4.51 -5.75
C PHE A 123 -5.00 -4.95 -7.08
N PHE A 124 -4.98 -6.26 -7.34
CA PHE A 124 -5.67 -6.83 -8.48
C PHE A 124 -7.19 -6.84 -8.23
N PRO A 125 -8.01 -6.18 -9.06
CA PRO A 125 -9.46 -6.25 -8.97
C PRO A 125 -9.92 -7.63 -9.48
N GLY A 126 -9.86 -8.63 -8.61
CA GLY A 126 -10.31 -9.98 -8.94
C GLY A 126 -11.83 -10.01 -9.16
N SER A 127 -12.28 -9.98 -10.42
CA SER A 127 -13.61 -10.46 -10.77
C SER A 127 -13.73 -11.93 -10.37
N GLY A 128 -14.77 -12.27 -9.62
CA GLY A 128 -15.03 -13.59 -9.03
C GLY A 128 -15.40 -14.69 -10.02
N THR A 129 -14.58 -14.91 -11.05
CA THR A 129 -14.67 -16.09 -11.94
C THR A 129 -13.35 -16.85 -11.91
N CYS A 130 -13.45 -18.19 -11.77
CA CYS A 130 -12.32 -19.11 -11.75
C CYS A 130 -11.27 -18.76 -12.80
N SER A 131 -10.04 -18.50 -12.35
CA SER A 131 -8.86 -18.92 -13.10
C SER A 131 -8.22 -20.09 -12.35
N SER A 132 -8.84 -21.26 -12.45
CA SER A 132 -8.01 -22.45 -12.64
C SER A 132 -7.30 -22.27 -13.97
N GLU A 133 -6.02 -22.64 -14.05
CA GLU A 133 -5.17 -22.53 -15.24
C GLU A 133 -4.50 -21.16 -15.47
N ARG A 134 -3.82 -20.66 -14.45
CA ARG A 134 -2.51 -20.00 -14.66
C ARG A 134 -1.55 -20.26 -13.49
N GLU A 135 -1.57 -21.48 -12.97
CA GLU A 135 -0.34 -22.07 -12.45
C GLU A 135 0.41 -22.66 -13.65
N VAL A 136 1.73 -22.53 -13.65
CA VAL A 136 2.67 -22.98 -14.71
C VAL A 136 2.89 -21.99 -15.86
N ALA A 137 3.45 -20.82 -15.55
CA ALA A 137 4.60 -20.24 -16.27
C ALA A 137 5.04 -18.92 -15.61
N GLY A 138 6.24 -18.89 -15.03
CA GLY A 138 6.95 -17.64 -14.72
C GLY A 138 6.61 -16.99 -13.38
N LYS A 139 7.53 -17.12 -12.43
CA LYS A 139 7.62 -16.33 -11.19
C LYS A 139 7.93 -14.86 -11.49
N ASN A 140 7.01 -14.14 -12.14
CA ASN A 140 7.12 -12.70 -12.22
C ASN A 140 6.30 -12.12 -11.07
N SER A 141 6.96 -11.93 -9.92
CA SER A 141 6.43 -11.26 -8.72
C SER A 141 6.19 -9.76 -8.92
N GLY A 142 5.93 -9.36 -10.17
CA GLY A 142 6.12 -8.03 -10.74
C GLY A 142 4.83 -7.27 -11.01
N GLY A 143 3.67 -7.74 -10.53
CA GLY A 143 2.37 -7.12 -10.81
C GLY A 143 1.63 -6.67 -9.55
N PRO A 144 0.37 -6.22 -9.68
CA PRO A 144 -0.51 -5.92 -8.54
C PRO A 144 -0.66 -7.13 -7.59
N LEU A 145 -0.94 -6.85 -6.32
CA LEU A 145 -1.12 -7.87 -5.29
C LEU A 145 -2.53 -8.44 -5.33
N ASP A 146 -2.61 -9.77 -5.29
CA ASP A 146 -3.84 -10.48 -4.94
C ASP A 146 -3.91 -10.76 -3.43
N SER A 147 -5.04 -11.30 -2.96
CA SER A 147 -5.24 -11.57 -1.52
C SER A 147 -4.23 -12.55 -0.95
N SER A 148 -3.76 -13.51 -1.75
CA SER A 148 -2.70 -14.45 -1.34
C SER A 148 -1.37 -13.74 -1.15
N SER A 149 -0.99 -12.88 -2.09
CA SER A 149 0.26 -12.12 -2.02
C SER A 149 0.26 -11.16 -0.84
N PHE A 150 -0.88 -10.52 -0.55
CA PHE A 150 -1.05 -9.68 0.64
C PHE A 150 -0.90 -10.47 1.94
N GLN A 151 -1.52 -11.65 2.03
CA GLN A 151 -1.38 -12.51 3.21
C GLN A 151 0.06 -13.01 3.37
N LEU A 152 0.72 -13.41 2.29
CA LEU A 152 2.12 -13.85 2.31
C LEU A 152 3.06 -12.76 2.83
N LEU A 153 2.85 -11.50 2.42
CA LEU A 153 3.64 -10.37 2.93
C LEU A 153 3.58 -10.28 4.47
N ILE A 154 2.39 -10.46 5.05
CA ILE A 154 2.20 -10.40 6.51
C ILE A 154 2.79 -11.63 7.19
N GLN A 155 2.67 -12.80 6.57
CA GLN A 155 3.28 -14.04 7.08
C GLN A 155 4.81 -13.96 7.10
N ASP A 156 5.41 -13.43 6.04
CA ASP A 156 6.85 -13.21 5.92
C ASP A 156 7.34 -12.26 7.02
N LEU A 157 6.61 -11.17 7.27
CA LEU A 157 6.91 -10.24 8.38
C LEU A 157 6.77 -10.91 9.76
N ALA A 158 5.74 -11.74 9.96
CA ALA A 158 5.55 -12.50 11.21
C ALA A 158 6.64 -13.57 11.40
N GLU A 159 7.14 -14.16 10.33
CA GLU A 159 8.29 -15.07 10.37
C GLU A 159 9.59 -14.35 10.69
N ALA A 160 9.84 -13.19 10.08
CA ALA A 160 10.98 -12.33 10.42
C ALA A 160 10.95 -11.93 11.91
N ASN A 161 9.77 -11.64 12.45
CA ASN A 161 9.59 -11.43 13.89
C ASN A 161 9.99 -12.66 14.71
N ARG A 162 9.47 -13.85 14.37
CA ARG A 162 9.74 -15.08 15.14
C ARG A 162 11.21 -15.51 15.12
N LYS A 163 11.90 -15.33 13.98
CA LYS A 163 13.29 -15.79 13.81
C LYS A 163 14.30 -14.91 14.51
N ALA A 164 14.10 -13.60 14.48
CA ALA A 164 15.12 -12.65 14.89
C ALA A 164 14.63 -11.64 15.96
N ASN A 165 13.35 -11.69 16.37
CA ASN A 165 12.69 -10.61 17.12
C ASN A 165 13.01 -9.23 16.52
N PHE A 166 13.12 -9.19 15.18
CA PHE A 166 13.61 -8.07 14.39
C PHE A 166 14.92 -7.39 14.87
N GLN A 167 15.75 -8.07 15.68
CA GLN A 167 17.03 -7.55 16.17
C GLN A 167 18.12 -7.53 15.07
N THR A 168 18.02 -8.43 14.10
CA THR A 168 18.91 -8.51 12.93
C THR A 168 18.08 -8.50 11.65
N LEU A 169 17.49 -7.35 11.34
CA LEU A 169 16.74 -7.18 10.11
C LEU A 169 17.64 -6.84 8.93
N ASP A 170 17.24 -7.36 7.77
CA ASP A 170 17.81 -7.00 6.49
C ASP A 170 16.96 -5.92 5.79
N THR A 171 17.55 -5.31 4.76
CA THR A 171 16.88 -4.34 3.89
C THR A 171 15.58 -4.88 3.31
N LYS A 172 15.51 -6.19 3.04
CA LYS A 172 14.30 -6.85 2.53
C LYS A 172 13.15 -6.76 3.52
N SER A 173 13.39 -7.06 4.80
CA SER A 173 12.34 -7.02 5.82
C SER A 173 11.84 -5.59 6.05
N LEU A 174 12.74 -4.61 5.99
CA LEU A 174 12.39 -3.19 6.07
C LEU A 174 11.56 -2.73 4.84
N GLY A 175 11.92 -3.23 3.65
CA GLY A 175 11.11 -3.04 2.44
C GLY A 175 9.72 -3.65 2.55
N SER A 176 9.60 -4.86 3.09
CA SER A 176 8.30 -5.48 3.36
C SER A 176 7.45 -4.67 4.33
N MET A 177 8.06 -4.07 5.36
CA MET A 177 7.37 -3.16 6.29
C MET A 177 6.84 -1.91 5.58
N LEU A 178 7.66 -1.26 4.74
CA LEU A 178 7.25 -0.09 3.97
C LEU A 178 6.18 -0.42 2.93
N LEU A 179 6.31 -1.56 2.24
CA LEU A 179 5.30 -2.07 1.33
C LEU A 179 3.96 -2.28 2.06
N PHE A 180 3.99 -2.93 3.22
CA PHE A 180 2.78 -3.12 4.03
C PHE A 180 2.14 -1.78 4.42
N GLN A 181 2.94 -0.82 4.90
CA GLN A 181 2.45 0.53 5.23
C GLN A 181 1.78 1.21 4.04
N TYR A 182 2.39 1.17 2.87
CA TYR A 182 1.83 1.74 1.64
C TYR A 182 0.49 1.10 1.28
N LEU A 183 0.39 -0.23 1.34
CA LEU A 183 -0.84 -0.94 1.02
C LEU A 183 -1.98 -0.61 2.00
N VAL A 184 -1.68 -0.42 3.28
CA VAL A 184 -2.69 0.03 4.24
C VAL A 184 -3.17 1.44 3.92
N ASN A 185 -2.27 2.37 3.55
CA ASN A 185 -2.66 3.71 3.13
C ASN A 185 -3.57 3.69 1.89
N VAL A 186 -3.31 2.79 0.95
CA VAL A 186 -4.18 2.57 -0.23
C VAL A 186 -5.56 2.09 0.17
N LEU A 187 -5.64 1.11 1.08
CA LEU A 187 -6.92 0.58 1.58
C LEU A 187 -7.71 1.66 2.32
N GLU A 188 -7.04 2.44 3.18
CA GLU A 188 -7.61 3.58 3.92
C GLU A 188 -8.14 4.66 2.98
N GLY A 189 -7.35 5.05 1.98
CA GLY A 189 -7.71 6.07 0.99
C GLY A 189 -8.88 5.67 0.08
N ASP A 190 -9.17 4.38 -0.06
CA ASP A 190 -10.36 3.89 -0.77
C ASP A 190 -11.58 3.78 0.15
N ILE A 191 -11.44 3.19 1.34
CA ILE A 191 -12.58 2.89 2.22
C ILE A 191 -13.14 4.14 2.90
N LEU A 192 -12.32 5.10 3.31
CA LEU A 192 -12.79 6.25 4.10
C LEU A 192 -13.76 7.16 3.30
N PRO A 193 -13.46 7.56 2.05
CA PRO A 193 -14.42 8.33 1.25
C PRO A 193 -15.71 7.55 0.99
N ARG A 194 -15.61 6.23 0.75
CA ARG A 194 -16.79 5.36 0.56
C ARG A 194 -17.65 5.30 1.81
N ASN A 195 -17.04 5.18 2.98
CA ASN A 195 -17.77 5.14 4.24
C ASN A 195 -18.46 6.46 4.55
N SER A 196 -17.78 7.59 4.31
CA SER A 196 -18.39 8.91 4.49
C SER A 196 -19.66 9.09 3.65
N VAL A 197 -19.65 8.67 2.37
CA VAL A 197 -20.86 8.75 1.52
C VAL A 197 -21.89 7.68 1.93
N HIS A 198 -21.44 6.50 2.38
CA HIS A 198 -22.32 5.46 2.89
C HIS A 198 -23.10 5.91 4.13
N GLU A 199 -22.47 6.61 5.07
CA GLU A 199 -23.14 7.11 6.29
C GLU A 199 -24.32 8.04 5.98
N GLU A 200 -24.24 8.78 4.88
CA GLU A 200 -25.30 9.70 4.44
C GLU A 200 -26.35 9.01 3.56
N THR A 201 -25.94 8.08 2.70
CA THR A 201 -26.81 7.46 1.69
C THR A 201 -27.38 6.10 2.09
N MET A 202 -26.81 5.47 3.13
CA MET A 202 -27.02 4.06 3.51
C MET A 202 -26.74 3.06 2.38
N ASN A 203 -26.03 3.48 1.33
CA ASN A 203 -25.80 2.63 0.17
C ASN A 203 -24.65 1.63 0.45
N TRP A 204 -24.99 0.39 0.81
CA TRP A 204 -24.01 -0.68 1.07
C TRP A 204 -23.11 -0.99 -0.14
N THR A 205 -23.57 -0.75 -1.37
CA THR A 205 -22.76 -1.09 -2.56
C THR A 205 -21.44 -0.34 -2.60
N LEU A 206 -21.39 0.88 -2.05
CA LEU A 206 -20.18 1.69 -1.97
C LEU A 206 -19.07 1.00 -1.18
N LEU A 207 -19.43 0.41 -0.03
CA LEU A 207 -18.51 -0.33 0.84
C LEU A 207 -18.23 -1.72 0.32
N ARG A 208 -19.22 -2.38 -0.29
CA ARG A 208 -19.03 -3.68 -0.95
C ARG A 208 -17.95 -3.63 -2.03
N GLU A 209 -17.91 -2.53 -2.78
CA GLU A 209 -16.96 -2.30 -3.87
C GLU A 209 -15.61 -1.73 -3.41
N SER A 210 -15.40 -1.56 -2.10
CA SER A 210 -14.11 -1.13 -1.56
C SER A 210 -13.04 -2.20 -1.76
N LEU A 211 -11.79 -1.76 -1.92
CA LEU A 211 -10.61 -2.63 -1.97
C LEU A 211 -10.52 -3.51 -0.73
N LEU A 212 -10.84 -2.95 0.45
CA LEU A 212 -10.83 -3.70 1.70
C LEU A 212 -11.86 -4.82 1.71
N ASN A 213 -13.12 -4.55 1.31
CA ASN A 213 -14.14 -5.59 1.27
C ASN A 213 -13.82 -6.66 0.22
N MET A 214 -13.31 -6.27 -0.95
CA MET A 214 -12.87 -7.23 -1.97
C MET A 214 -11.72 -8.11 -1.48
N LEU A 215 -10.74 -7.52 -0.78
CA LEU A 215 -9.60 -8.24 -0.19
C LEU A 215 -10.06 -9.27 0.84
N LEU A 216 -10.93 -8.88 1.77
CA LEU A 216 -11.42 -9.73 2.86
C LEU A 216 -12.48 -10.75 2.40
N GLY A 217 -13.24 -10.44 1.34
CA GLY A 217 -14.22 -11.35 0.75
C GLY A 217 -13.57 -12.55 0.05
N SER A 218 -12.28 -12.45 -0.29
CA SER A 218 -11.52 -13.49 -0.98
C SER A 218 -11.44 -14.80 -0.20
N ARG A 219 -11.66 -15.92 -0.91
CA ARG A 219 -11.48 -17.29 -0.37
C ARG A 219 -10.03 -17.59 0.01
N LYS A 220 -9.10 -16.87 -0.61
CA LYS A 220 -7.66 -17.09 -0.46
C LYS A 220 -7.11 -16.47 0.81
N LEU A 221 -7.87 -15.60 1.49
CA LEU A 221 -7.45 -14.92 2.70
C LEU A 221 -7.90 -15.70 3.94
N ASN A 222 -6.94 -16.15 4.75
CA ASN A 222 -7.20 -16.74 6.06
C ASN A 222 -7.26 -15.63 7.12
N TYR A 223 -8.47 -15.19 7.43
CA TYR A 223 -8.73 -14.10 8.36
C TYR A 223 -8.16 -14.31 9.77
N LYS A 224 -8.34 -15.52 10.32
CA LYS A 224 -7.83 -15.85 11.66
C LYS A 224 -6.29 -15.80 11.69
N GLY A 225 -5.65 -16.29 10.62
CA GLY A 225 -4.21 -16.20 10.42
C GLY A 225 -3.75 -14.75 10.33
N LEU A 226 -4.43 -13.94 9.51
CA LEU A 226 -4.15 -12.51 9.32
C LEU A 226 -4.12 -11.76 10.65
N VAL A 227 -5.20 -11.83 11.45
CA VAL A 227 -5.29 -11.12 12.74
C VAL A 227 -4.20 -11.58 13.70
N ARG A 228 -3.98 -12.89 13.80
CA ARG A 228 -2.92 -13.46 14.65
C ARG A 228 -1.55 -12.93 14.24
N ASP A 229 -1.24 -12.92 12.95
CA ASP A 229 0.07 -12.53 12.44
C ASP A 229 0.30 -11.01 12.62
N CYS A 230 -0.73 -10.18 12.40
CA CYS A 230 -0.69 -8.75 12.71
C CYS A 230 -0.40 -8.48 14.21
N LEU A 231 -1.11 -9.17 15.12
CA LEU A 231 -0.88 -9.02 16.56
C LEU A 231 0.52 -9.47 16.96
N ALA A 232 1.01 -10.59 16.39
CA ALA A 232 2.36 -11.08 16.66
C ALA A 232 3.43 -10.05 16.28
N ILE A 233 3.31 -9.44 15.09
CA ILE A 233 4.26 -8.43 14.62
C ILE A 233 4.21 -7.17 15.48
N MET A 234 3.00 -6.67 15.80
CA MET A 234 2.81 -5.52 16.69
C MET A 234 3.48 -5.74 18.06
N CYS A 235 3.28 -6.92 18.66
CA CYS A 235 3.92 -7.26 19.93
C CYS A 235 5.45 -7.29 19.81
N GLY A 236 6.00 -7.89 18.76
CA GLY A 236 7.44 -7.96 18.53
C GLY A 236 8.09 -6.58 18.37
N LEU A 237 7.51 -5.73 17.50
CA LEU A 237 7.99 -4.37 17.27
C LEU A 237 7.89 -3.49 18.53
N SER A 238 6.86 -3.69 19.35
CA SER A 238 6.71 -2.95 20.61
C SER A 238 7.80 -3.28 21.64
N GLN A 239 8.23 -4.55 21.70
CA GLN A 239 9.32 -4.98 22.59
C GLN A 239 10.64 -4.30 22.22
N ILE A 240 10.90 -4.15 20.92
CA ILE A 240 12.09 -3.50 20.40
C ILE A 240 12.08 -2.01 20.71
N GLN A 241 10.93 -1.36 20.50
CA GLN A 241 10.78 0.05 20.82
C GLN A 241 11.02 0.32 22.32
N SER A 242 10.58 -0.59 23.20
CA SER A 242 10.87 -0.52 24.63
C SER A 242 12.35 -0.74 24.96
N ALA A 243 13.05 -1.62 24.23
CA ALA A 243 14.49 -1.81 24.38
C ALA A 243 15.27 -0.54 24.00
N PHE A 244 14.87 0.14 22.91
CA PHE A 244 15.46 1.42 22.50
C PHE A 244 15.17 2.56 23.48
N SER A 245 13.99 2.59 24.11
CA SER A 245 13.64 3.64 25.09
C SER A 245 14.36 3.47 26.43
N ASN A 246 14.64 2.23 26.84
CA ASN A 246 15.23 1.92 28.14
C ASN A 246 16.76 2.02 28.15
N ASN A 247 17.42 2.04 26.99
CA ASN A 247 18.86 2.27 26.85
C ASN A 247 19.28 3.75 26.99
N LYS A 248 18.49 4.57 27.69
CA LYS A 248 18.80 5.99 27.95
C LYS A 248 19.84 6.23 29.06
N ILE A 249 20.50 5.18 29.54
CA ILE A 249 21.66 5.29 30.44
C ILE A 249 22.81 4.51 29.79
N TYR A 250 23.64 5.21 29.02
CA TYR A 250 24.99 4.71 28.73
C TYR A 250 25.82 4.81 30.02
N PRO A 251 26.35 3.72 30.59
CA PRO A 251 27.62 3.85 31.29
C PRO A 251 28.68 4.10 30.22
N GLU A 252 29.47 5.14 30.42
CA GLU A 252 30.45 5.72 29.49
C GLU A 252 31.56 4.78 29.01
N ASN A 253 31.47 3.48 29.27
CA ASN A 253 32.51 2.49 28.98
C ASN A 253 31.91 1.17 28.48
N SER A 254 31.35 1.17 27.27
CA SER A 254 31.37 -0.05 26.46
C SER A 254 31.40 0.29 24.99
N VAL A 255 32.60 0.35 24.43
CA VAL A 255 32.80 0.17 22.99
C VAL A 255 32.56 -1.32 22.71
N ALA A 256 31.31 -1.75 22.81
CA ALA A 256 30.90 -3.01 22.23
C ALA A 256 30.85 -2.78 20.72
N LYS A 257 31.81 -3.36 19.99
CA LYS A 257 31.76 -3.40 18.53
C LYS A 257 30.37 -3.87 18.10
N PRO A 258 29.70 -3.18 17.16
CA PRO A 258 28.47 -3.68 16.60
C PRO A 258 28.72 -5.09 16.01
N PRO A 259 27.75 -6.01 16.09
CA PRO A 259 27.86 -7.31 15.44
C PRO A 259 28.15 -7.08 13.94
N ASP A 260 29.15 -7.78 13.44
CA ASP A 260 29.90 -7.56 12.19
C ASP A 260 29.08 -7.72 10.87
N ASN A 261 27.75 -7.61 10.93
CA ASN A 261 26.88 -7.94 9.80
C ASN A 261 25.54 -7.16 9.76
N CYS A 262 25.37 -6.09 10.53
CA CYS A 262 24.17 -5.25 10.45
C CYS A 262 24.49 -3.95 9.70
N ASP A 263 23.80 -3.71 8.58
CA ASP A 263 23.86 -2.44 7.86
C ASP A 263 23.45 -1.30 8.81
N THR A 264 24.37 -0.37 9.05
CA THR A 264 24.17 0.75 9.99
C THR A 264 22.94 1.57 9.58
N ALA A 265 22.66 1.71 8.28
CA ALA A 265 21.49 2.44 7.81
C ALA A 265 20.17 1.73 8.18
N VAL A 266 20.14 0.40 8.10
CA VAL A 266 18.97 -0.41 8.48
C VAL A 266 18.73 -0.32 9.98
N ALA A 267 19.79 -0.40 10.79
CA ALA A 267 19.68 -0.26 12.25
C ALA A 267 19.14 1.11 12.67
N ILE A 268 19.53 2.19 11.98
CA ILE A 268 19.05 3.56 12.23
C ILE A 268 17.58 3.73 11.81
N ALA A 269 17.18 3.16 10.67
CA ALA A 269 15.83 3.33 10.13
C ALA A 269 14.76 2.48 10.84
N LEU A 270 15.16 1.33 11.41
CA LEU A 270 14.26 0.36 12.02
C LEU A 270 13.31 0.93 13.09
N PRO A 271 13.73 1.75 14.07
CA PRO A 271 12.82 2.23 15.11
C PRO A 271 11.62 3.00 14.57
N GLU A 272 11.84 3.89 13.61
CA GLU A 272 10.77 4.71 13.03
C GLU A 272 9.89 3.88 12.09
N ILE A 273 10.50 3.07 11.21
CA ILE A 273 9.75 2.21 10.28
C ILE A 273 8.94 1.17 11.03
N GLY A 274 9.51 0.56 12.08
CA GLY A 274 8.83 -0.38 12.96
C GLY A 274 7.62 0.25 13.64
N LYS A 275 7.79 1.45 14.23
CA LYS A 275 6.69 2.20 14.83
C LYS A 275 5.57 2.49 13.83
N LYS A 276 5.91 2.95 12.62
CA LYS A 276 4.93 3.23 11.56
C LYS A 276 4.24 1.97 11.07
N THR A 277 4.94 0.84 11.03
CA THR A 277 4.36 -0.47 10.70
C THR A 277 3.35 -0.91 11.75
N CYS A 278 3.63 -0.74 13.05
CA CYS A 278 2.64 -0.98 14.10
C CYS A 278 1.38 -0.14 13.93
N ILE A 279 1.55 1.15 13.63
CA ILE A 279 0.43 2.06 13.38
C ILE A 279 -0.38 1.59 12.16
N ALA A 280 0.28 1.19 11.07
CA ALA A 280 -0.39 0.65 9.90
C ALA A 280 -1.15 -0.65 10.21
N MET A 281 -0.60 -1.55 11.04
CA MET A 281 -1.31 -2.77 11.45
C MET A 281 -2.53 -2.46 12.29
N GLN A 282 -2.39 -1.54 13.25
CA GLN A 282 -3.51 -1.08 14.06
C GLN A 282 -4.60 -0.47 13.18
N LYS A 283 -4.23 0.39 12.22
CA LYS A 283 -5.16 0.97 11.24
C LYS A 283 -5.88 -0.12 10.44
N LEU A 284 -5.16 -1.09 9.89
CA LEU A 284 -5.76 -2.20 9.15
C LEU A 284 -6.81 -2.93 10.00
N LEU A 285 -6.47 -3.28 11.25
CA LEU A 285 -7.41 -3.96 12.15
C LEU A 285 -8.64 -3.10 12.46
N ILE A 286 -8.48 -1.80 12.68
CA ILE A 286 -9.60 -0.86 12.90
C ILE A 286 -10.51 -0.83 11.67
N LEU A 287 -9.95 -0.63 10.47
CA LEU A 287 -10.74 -0.59 9.23
C LEU A 287 -11.52 -1.89 9.00
N ILE A 288 -10.92 -3.04 9.31
CA ILE A 288 -11.59 -4.34 9.25
C ILE A 288 -12.76 -4.41 10.26
N MET A 289 -12.55 -3.95 11.50
CA MET A 289 -13.60 -3.92 12.54
C MET A 289 -14.75 -2.99 12.16
N GLU A 290 -14.45 -1.80 11.66
CA GLU A 290 -15.46 -0.83 11.22
C GLU A 290 -16.30 -1.39 10.07
N LEU A 291 -15.65 -2.01 9.08
CA LEU A 291 -16.34 -2.67 7.98
C LEU A 291 -17.25 -3.81 8.46
N ASP A 292 -16.80 -4.62 9.44
CA ASP A 292 -17.61 -5.69 10.07
C ASP A 292 -18.86 -5.12 10.75
N ILE A 293 -18.72 -4.04 11.52
CA ILE A 293 -19.85 -3.37 12.20
C ILE A 293 -20.85 -2.83 11.19
N VAL A 294 -20.38 -2.10 10.18
CA VAL A 294 -21.26 -1.50 9.16
C VAL A 294 -21.97 -2.59 8.35
N LYS A 295 -21.25 -3.66 8.00
CA LYS A 295 -21.84 -4.81 7.31
C LYS A 295 -22.94 -5.47 8.13
N LYS A 296 -22.71 -5.75 9.42
CA LYS A 296 -23.73 -6.32 10.32
C LYS A 296 -24.97 -5.42 10.40
N LYS A 297 -24.78 -4.10 10.46
CA LYS A 297 -25.88 -3.14 10.43
C LYS A 297 -26.66 -3.21 9.11
N ALA A 298 -25.98 -3.24 7.98
CA ALA A 298 -26.60 -3.39 6.66
C ALA A 298 -27.35 -4.73 6.52
N GLU A 299 -26.82 -5.83 7.08
CA GLU A 299 -27.46 -7.14 7.11
C GLU A 299 -28.77 -7.11 7.91
N MET A 300 -28.75 -6.51 9.12
CA MET A 300 -29.95 -6.34 9.95
C MET A 300 -31.03 -5.51 9.27
N GLN A 301 -30.63 -4.57 8.41
CA GLN A 301 -31.54 -3.68 7.68
C GLN A 301 -31.96 -4.23 6.30
N GLY A 302 -31.44 -5.39 5.89
CA GLY A 302 -31.77 -6.02 4.60
C GLY A 302 -31.11 -5.33 3.38
N TYR A 303 -30.05 -4.56 3.58
CA TYR A 303 -29.31 -3.89 2.50
C TYR A 303 -28.20 -4.75 1.87
N THR A 304 -27.91 -5.91 2.44
CA THR A 304 -26.97 -6.88 1.87
C THR A 304 -27.69 -7.99 1.10
N THR A 305 -26.93 -8.66 0.23
CA THR A 305 -27.37 -9.80 -0.57
C THR A 305 -26.60 -11.06 -0.18
N ARG A 306 -27.06 -12.23 -0.66
CA ARG A 306 -26.32 -13.50 -0.46
C ARG A 306 -24.89 -13.47 -1.04
N ALA A 307 -24.64 -12.61 -2.03
CA ALA A 307 -23.31 -12.47 -2.64
C ALA A 307 -22.30 -11.78 -1.70
N ASP A 308 -22.77 -11.08 -0.66
CA ASP A 308 -21.93 -10.36 0.29
C ASP A 308 -21.24 -11.29 1.32
N GLY A 309 -21.69 -12.54 1.43
CA GLY A 309 -21.04 -13.63 2.19
C GLY A 309 -20.90 -13.40 3.71
N VAL A 310 -20.53 -14.44 4.47
CA VAL A 310 -20.53 -14.45 5.97
C VAL A 310 -19.10 -14.33 6.56
N ARG A 311 -18.11 -13.90 5.78
CA ARG A 311 -16.68 -14.11 6.14
C ARG A 311 -16.05 -13.06 7.05
N LEU A 312 -16.62 -11.87 7.15
CA LEU A 312 -16.26 -10.93 8.21
C LEU A 312 -17.08 -11.32 9.42
N LEU A 313 -16.45 -12.04 10.35
CA LEU A 313 -16.97 -12.22 11.69
C LEU A 313 -15.78 -11.98 12.62
N PHE A 314 -15.58 -10.72 12.99
CA PHE A 314 -15.00 -10.47 14.31
C PHE A 314 -16.03 -10.98 15.32
N LEU A 315 -15.78 -12.17 15.87
CA LEU A 315 -16.40 -12.61 17.11
C LEU A 315 -15.77 -11.79 18.24
N ILE A 316 -16.26 -10.57 18.42
CA ILE A 316 -16.15 -9.87 19.70
C ILE A 316 -17.59 -9.73 20.18
N TYR A 317 -17.96 -10.67 21.05
CA TYR A 317 -19.07 -10.52 21.99
C TYR A 317 -18.51 -9.95 23.29
#